data_AF-A0A1Q5B1K0-F1
#
_entry.id   AF-A0A1Q5B1K0-F1
#
_cell.length_a   1.000
_cell.length_b   1.000
_cell.length_c   1.000
_cell.angle_alpha   90.00
_cell.angle_beta   90.00
_cell.angle_gamma   90.00
#
_symmetry.space_group_name_H-M   'P 1'
#
loop_
_entity.id
_entity.type
_entity.pdbx_description
1 polymer ?
#
loop_
_entity_poly.entity_id
_entity_poly.type
_entity_poly.pdbx_seq_one_letter_code
_entity_poly.pdbx_strand_id
1 'polypeptide(L)'
;MSAEPTTAPPGGDRRHPVAARLVAVGCALLLTGTAVCWVLARRPWGLSQLFFLVDFTDCAVYGTVAWLVLLRRGHPVAWLLAATGVGGGLSALSAQYVDLLAVRPGLPAPVLLTSARDWAWVPGMLSLITVVPWSAAGAEAAGPGPVRPAVVGP
;
A
#
# COMPACT_ATOMS: atom_id res chain seq x y z
N MET A 1 -8.90 -12.28 49.48
CA MET A 1 -8.21 -11.06 49.00
C MET A 1 -7.95 -11.28 47.51
N SER A 2 -8.94 -10.98 46.68
CA SER A 2 -8.93 -11.29 45.25
C SER A 2 -8.37 -10.09 44.48
N ALA A 3 -7.29 -10.28 43.74
CA ALA A 3 -6.72 -9.25 42.89
C ALA A 3 -7.62 -9.05 41.67
N GLU A 4 -8.17 -7.85 41.54
CA GLU A 4 -8.88 -7.39 40.34
C GLU A 4 -7.86 -7.24 39.20
N PRO A 5 -8.05 -7.92 38.05
CA PRO A 5 -7.16 -7.74 36.91
C PRO A 5 -7.38 -6.34 36.33
N THR A 6 -6.45 -5.43 36.61
CA THR A 6 -6.37 -4.10 36.00
C THR A 6 -6.39 -4.24 34.48
N THR A 7 -7.53 -3.97 33.87
CA THR A 7 -7.68 -3.88 32.41
C THR A 7 -6.95 -2.61 31.97
N ALA A 8 -5.76 -2.78 31.40
CA ALA A 8 -5.05 -1.69 30.76
C ALA A 8 -5.93 -1.09 29.65
N PRO A 9 -6.03 0.25 29.52
CA PRO A 9 -6.81 0.86 28.46
C PRO A 9 -6.26 0.44 27.09
N PRO A 10 -7.13 0.19 26.08
CA PRO A 10 -6.68 -0.17 24.73
C PRO A 10 -5.73 0.90 24.20
N GLY A 11 -4.54 0.45 23.81
CA GLY A 11 -3.43 1.31 23.41
C GLY A 11 -3.87 2.39 22.42
N GLY A 12 -3.65 3.65 22.81
CA GLY A 12 -4.04 4.80 22.01
C GLY A 12 -3.48 4.72 20.60
N ASP A 13 -4.35 5.04 19.63
CA ASP A 13 -4.04 5.19 18.21
C ASP A 13 -2.85 6.15 18.01
N ARG A 14 -1.63 5.60 17.93
CA ARG A 14 -0.43 6.40 17.66
C ARG A 14 -0.42 6.74 16.18
N ARG A 15 -0.63 8.01 15.87
CA ARG A 15 -0.43 8.54 14.52
C ARG A 15 1.05 8.38 14.15
N HIS A 16 1.33 7.99 12.90
CA HIS A 16 2.69 7.84 12.38
C HIS A 16 2.96 8.85 11.25
N PRO A 17 3.06 10.16 11.56
CA PRO A 17 3.17 11.21 10.54
C PRO A 17 4.46 11.11 9.72
N VAL A 18 5.55 10.59 10.31
CA VAL A 18 6.80 10.34 9.59
C VAL A 18 6.63 9.21 8.58
N ALA A 19 6.05 8.08 8.99
CA ALA A 19 5.76 6.96 8.08
C ALA A 19 4.82 7.39 6.94
N ALA A 20 3.79 8.17 7.26
CA ALA A 20 2.86 8.71 6.28
C ALA A 20 3.60 9.56 5.23
N ARG A 21 4.50 10.45 5.65
CA ARG A 21 5.33 11.25 4.72
C ARG A 21 6.26 10.38 3.89
N LEU A 22 6.90 9.38 4.47
CA LEU A 22 7.78 8.47 3.75
C LEU A 22 7.03 7.69 2.66
N VAL A 23 5.83 7.19 2.96
CA VAL A 23 4.98 6.51 1.98
C VAL A 23 4.57 7.47 0.87
N ALA A 24 4.11 8.68 1.21
CA ALA A 24 3.72 9.68 0.23
C ALA A 24 4.87 10.08 -0.70
N VAL A 25 6.05 10.35 -0.14
CA VAL A 25 7.26 10.71 -0.90
C VAL A 25 7.72 9.52 -1.75
N GLY A 26 7.74 8.31 -1.20
CA GLY A 26 8.11 7.10 -1.92
C GLY A 26 7.20 6.84 -3.13
N CYS A 27 5.87 6.88 -2.94
CA CYS A 27 4.90 6.74 -4.02
C CYS A 27 5.02 7.87 -5.05
N ALA A 28 5.20 9.12 -4.62
CA ALA A 28 5.40 10.24 -5.53
C ALA A 28 6.65 10.07 -6.40
N LEU A 29 7.76 9.62 -5.81
CA LEU A 29 9.01 9.34 -6.54
C LEU A 29 8.84 8.18 -7.53
N LEU A 30 8.14 7.11 -7.14
CA LEU A 30 7.85 5.98 -8.03
C LEU A 30 6.98 6.42 -9.20
N LEU A 31 5.87 7.13 -8.95
CA LEU A 31 4.98 7.62 -10.00
C LEU A 31 5.70 8.57 -10.97
N THR A 32 6.47 9.53 -10.44
CA THR A 32 7.21 10.49 -11.27
C THR A 32 8.31 9.82 -12.08
N GLY A 33 9.13 8.96 -11.45
CA GLY A 33 10.17 8.20 -12.15
C GLY A 33 9.59 7.31 -13.25
N THR A 34 8.45 6.69 -13.00
CA THR A 34 7.79 5.83 -13.97
C THR A 34 7.20 6.64 -15.13
N ALA A 35 6.55 7.77 -14.86
CA ALA A 35 6.03 8.66 -15.89
C ALA A 35 7.16 9.20 -16.78
N VAL A 36 8.31 9.56 -16.21
CA VAL A 36 9.49 9.98 -16.96
C VAL A 36 10.00 8.86 -17.87
N CYS A 37 10.15 7.64 -17.34
CA CYS A 37 10.59 6.49 -18.14
C CYS A 37 9.63 6.22 -19.31
N TRP A 38 8.32 6.26 -19.05
CA TRP A 38 7.30 6.05 -20.07
C TRP A 38 7.35 7.10 -21.19
N VAL A 39 7.45 8.39 -20.83
CA VAL A 39 7.56 9.50 -21.81
C VAL A 39 8.82 9.37 -22.66
N LEU A 40 9.93 8.93 -22.06
CA LEU A 40 11.21 8.75 -22.75
C LEU A 40 11.24 7.52 -23.65
N ALA A 41 10.57 6.42 -23.26
CA ALA A 41 10.53 5.18 -24.03
C ALA A 41 9.65 5.27 -25.28
N ARG A 42 8.65 6.17 -25.32
CA ARG A 42 7.75 6.43 -26.47
C ARG A 42 7.18 5.16 -27.12
N ARG A 43 6.85 4.15 -26.33
CA ARG A 43 6.40 2.84 -26.83
C ARG A 43 4.93 2.87 -27.31
N PRO A 44 4.57 2.09 -28.34
CA PRO A 44 3.17 1.89 -28.71
C PRO A 44 2.42 1.10 -27.62
N TRP A 45 1.10 1.29 -27.56
CA TRP A 45 0.23 0.61 -26.60
C TRP A 45 0.17 -0.90 -26.87
N GLY A 46 0.36 -1.70 -25.82
CA GLY A 46 0.29 -3.17 -25.85
C GLY A 46 -0.06 -3.76 -24.48
N LEU A 47 -0.07 -5.08 -24.37
CA LEU A 47 -0.43 -5.81 -23.13
C LEU A 47 0.45 -5.41 -21.93
N SER A 48 1.75 -5.19 -22.14
CA SER A 48 2.68 -4.73 -21.10
C SER A 48 2.28 -3.38 -20.50
N GLN A 49 1.63 -2.51 -21.26
CA GLN A 49 1.23 -1.16 -20.87
C GLN A 49 -0.02 -1.21 -19.99
N LEU A 50 -0.87 -2.24 -20.16
CA LEU A 50 -2.02 -2.47 -19.29
C LEU A 50 -1.57 -2.92 -17.89
N PHE A 51 -0.64 -3.88 -17.81
CA PHE A 51 -0.08 -4.30 -16.51
C PHE A 51 0.64 -3.15 -15.81
N PHE A 52 1.44 -2.39 -16.55
CA PHE A 52 2.05 -1.16 -16.04
C PHE A 52 0.99 -0.17 -15.51
N LEU A 53 -0.09 0.06 -16.26
CA LEU A 53 -1.12 1.01 -15.87
C LEU A 53 -1.80 0.58 -14.57
N VAL A 54 -2.08 -0.72 -14.40
CA VAL A 54 -2.62 -1.29 -13.17
C VAL A 54 -1.67 -1.02 -12.00
N ASP A 55 -0.40 -1.40 -12.13
CA ASP A 55 0.62 -1.21 -11.09
C ASP A 55 0.82 0.29 -10.74
N PHE A 56 0.73 1.16 -11.74
CA PHE A 56 0.79 2.61 -11.57
C PHE A 56 -0.43 3.14 -10.82
N THR A 57 -1.63 2.69 -11.18
CA THR A 57 -2.86 3.06 -10.48
C THR A 57 -2.90 2.52 -9.05
N ASP A 58 -2.39 1.32 -8.81
CA ASP A 58 -2.27 0.74 -7.47
C ASP A 58 -1.35 1.58 -6.59
N CYS A 59 -0.21 2.03 -7.14
CA CYS A 59 0.68 2.94 -6.44
C CYS A 59 -0.02 4.26 -6.06
N ALA A 60 -0.74 4.85 -7.02
CA ALA A 60 -1.44 6.11 -6.80
C ALA A 60 -2.57 5.97 -5.78
N VAL A 61 -3.44 4.98 -5.93
CA VAL A 61 -4.63 4.80 -5.08
C VAL A 61 -4.22 4.28 -3.71
N TYR A 62 -3.55 3.12 -3.64
CA TYR A 62 -3.22 2.51 -2.35
C TYR A 62 -2.15 3.30 -1.59
N GLY A 63 -1.21 3.94 -2.29
CA GLY A 63 -0.25 4.87 -1.66
C GLY A 63 -0.93 6.09 -1.04
N THR A 64 -1.89 6.70 -1.75
CA THR A 64 -2.64 7.86 -1.23
C THR A 64 -3.54 7.45 -0.06
N VAL A 65 -4.25 6.33 -0.17
CA VAL A 65 -5.09 5.82 0.92
C VAL A 65 -4.24 5.48 2.14
N ALA A 66 -3.12 4.77 1.97
CA ALA A 66 -2.19 4.46 3.05
C ALA A 66 -1.67 5.73 3.74
N TRP A 67 -1.26 6.74 2.97
CA TRP A 67 -0.84 8.03 3.50
C TRP A 67 -1.93 8.69 4.35
N LEU A 68 -3.15 8.80 3.83
CA LEU A 68 -4.28 9.40 4.53
C LEU A 68 -4.66 8.64 5.80
N VAL A 69 -4.63 7.30 5.75
CA VAL A 69 -4.93 6.46 6.92
C VAL A 69 -3.84 6.59 7.98
N LEU A 70 -2.55 6.52 7.62
CA LEU A 70 -1.43 6.68 8.56
C LEU A 70 -1.38 8.06 9.23
N LEU A 71 -1.85 9.11 8.53
CA LEU A 71 -2.01 10.46 9.11
C LEU A 71 -3.10 10.50 10.20
N ARG A 72 -4.15 9.69 10.06
CA ARG A 72 -5.34 9.74 10.91
C ARG A 72 -5.30 8.70 12.04
N ARG A 73 -4.82 7.48 11.79
CA ARG A 73 -4.83 6.34 12.71
C ARG A 73 -3.65 5.37 12.49
N GLY A 74 -3.26 4.65 13.54
CA GLY A 74 -2.15 3.68 13.51
C GLY A 74 -2.61 2.27 13.13
N HIS A 75 -3.42 2.13 12.08
CA HIS A 75 -4.07 0.85 11.76
C HIS A 75 -3.16 -0.08 10.94
N PRO A 76 -3.08 -1.40 11.23
CA PRO A 76 -2.26 -2.35 10.47
C PRO A 76 -2.63 -2.39 8.97
N VAL A 77 -3.91 -2.21 8.65
CA VAL A 77 -4.36 -2.10 7.25
C VAL A 77 -3.65 -0.99 6.48
N ALA A 78 -3.31 0.12 7.15
CA ALA A 78 -2.60 1.23 6.50
C ALA A 78 -1.20 0.82 6.01
N TRP A 79 -0.54 -0.07 6.76
CA TRP A 79 0.76 -0.63 6.38
C TRP A 79 0.65 -1.62 5.24
N LEU A 80 -0.41 -2.43 5.19
CA LEU A 80 -0.67 -3.33 4.06
C LEU A 80 -0.92 -2.55 2.77
N LEU A 81 -1.74 -1.49 2.85
CA LEU A 81 -1.98 -0.59 1.72
C LEU A 81 -0.70 0.12 1.27
N ALA A 82 0.16 0.52 2.21
CA ALA A 82 1.46 1.11 1.88
C ALA A 82 2.35 0.10 1.14
N ALA A 83 2.40 -1.15 1.60
CA ALA A 83 3.16 -2.21 0.95
C ALA A 83 2.64 -2.49 -0.46
N THR A 84 1.32 -2.54 -0.67
CA THR A 84 0.73 -2.69 -2.00
C THR A 84 1.06 -1.53 -2.91
N GLY A 85 0.88 -0.29 -2.44
CA GLY A 85 1.17 0.90 -3.25
C GLY A 85 2.65 1.01 -3.65
N VAL A 86 3.57 0.74 -2.73
CA VAL A 86 5.01 0.75 -3.01
C VAL A 86 5.42 -0.41 -3.94
N GLY A 87 4.86 -1.60 -3.72
CA GLY A 87 5.12 -2.78 -4.55
C GLY A 87 4.67 -2.59 -6.00
N GLY A 88 3.45 -2.09 -6.21
CA GLY A 88 2.93 -1.74 -7.54
C GLY A 88 3.78 -0.66 -8.19
N GLY A 89 4.10 0.43 -7.47
CA GLY A 89 4.95 1.49 -8.01
C GLY A 89 6.34 1.03 -8.43
N LEU A 90 6.94 0.11 -7.67
CA LEU A 90 8.25 -0.45 -8.00
C LEU A 90 8.16 -1.37 -9.23
N SER A 91 7.10 -2.18 -9.35
CA SER A 91 6.84 -3.02 -10.52
C SER A 91 6.67 -2.16 -11.79
N ALA A 92 5.85 -1.11 -11.70
CA ALA A 92 5.61 -0.16 -12.79
C ALA A 92 6.90 0.55 -13.24
N LEU A 93 7.70 1.06 -12.29
CA LEU A 93 8.98 1.71 -12.58
C LEU A 93 9.92 0.74 -13.30
N SER A 94 10.03 -0.48 -12.78
CA SER A 94 10.89 -1.53 -13.32
C SER A 94 10.51 -1.89 -14.76
N ALA A 95 9.21 -2.03 -15.03
CA ALA A 95 8.70 -2.30 -16.37
C ALA A 95 9.09 -1.19 -17.36
N GLN A 96 8.89 0.08 -16.98
CA GLN A 96 9.22 1.20 -17.86
C GLN A 96 10.73 1.45 -17.98
N TYR A 97 11.50 1.09 -16.95
CA TYR A 97 12.95 1.17 -17.00
C TYR A 97 13.56 0.15 -17.96
N VAL A 98 13.04 -1.08 -17.98
CA VAL A 98 13.43 -2.10 -18.96
C VAL A 98 13.07 -1.66 -20.38
N ASP A 99 11.88 -1.08 -20.58
CA ASP A 99 11.50 -0.53 -21.88
C ASP A 99 12.43 0.63 -22.30
N LEU A 100 12.86 1.47 -21.36
CA LEU A 100 13.82 2.55 -21.61
C LEU A 100 15.22 2.01 -21.96
N LEU A 101 15.69 0.96 -21.28
CA LEU A 101 16.95 0.28 -21.59
C LEU A 101 16.95 -0.30 -23.02
N ALA A 102 15.82 -0.81 -23.50
CA ALA A 102 15.70 -1.31 -24.86
C ALA A 102 15.89 -0.20 -25.92
N VAL A 103 15.51 1.04 -25.61
CA VAL A 103 15.71 2.22 -26.47
C VAL A 103 17.07 2.87 -26.23
N ARG A 104 17.61 2.78 -25.02
CA ARG A 104 18.88 3.40 -24.58
C ARG A 104 19.74 2.38 -23.81
N PRO A 105 20.44 1.47 -24.52
CA PRO A 105 21.19 0.38 -23.89
C PRO A 105 22.44 0.82 -23.11
N GLY A 106 22.84 2.10 -23.21
CA GLY A 106 23.97 2.65 -22.45
C GLY A 106 23.64 3.04 -21.00
N LEU A 107 22.40 2.84 -20.55
CA LEU A 107 21.99 3.09 -19.17
C LEU A 107 22.38 1.91 -18.26
N PRO A 108 22.62 2.14 -16.96
CA PRO A 108 22.93 1.06 -16.02
C PRO A 108 21.75 0.07 -15.94
N ALA A 109 22.02 -1.24 -15.96
CA ALA A 109 20.99 -2.27 -15.86
C ALA A 109 21.09 -3.02 -14.52
N PRO A 110 20.68 -2.41 -13.39
CA PRO A 110 20.74 -3.08 -12.10
C PRO A 110 19.74 -4.25 -12.07
N VAL A 111 20.27 -5.47 -11.89
CA VAL A 111 19.50 -6.73 -11.86
C VAL A 111 18.29 -6.65 -10.92
N LEU A 112 18.48 -6.05 -9.74
CA LEU A 112 17.40 -5.91 -8.75
C LEU A 112 16.21 -5.09 -9.27
N LEU A 113 16.46 -4.03 -10.05
CA LEU A 113 15.38 -3.23 -10.62
C LEU A 113 14.74 -3.95 -11.80
N THR A 114 15.53 -4.59 -12.67
CA THR A 114 14.97 -5.33 -13.81
C THR A 114 14.13 -6.53 -13.37
N SER A 115 14.52 -7.21 -12.29
CA SER A 115 13.79 -8.35 -11.72
C SER A 115 12.60 -7.94 -10.84
N ALA A 116 12.58 -6.70 -10.35
CA ALA A 116 11.51 -6.23 -9.46
C ALA A 116 10.13 -6.18 -10.14
N ARG A 117 10.06 -6.09 -11.47
CA ARG A 117 8.81 -6.24 -12.23
C ARG A 117 8.09 -7.56 -11.93
N ASP A 118 8.83 -8.64 -11.70
CA ASP A 118 8.24 -9.98 -11.58
C ASP A 118 7.76 -10.30 -10.16
N TRP A 119 8.39 -9.70 -9.14
CA TRP A 119 8.08 -10.02 -7.73
C TRP A 119 7.56 -8.85 -6.89
N ALA A 120 7.70 -7.59 -7.31
CA ALA A 120 7.50 -6.46 -6.39
C ALA A 120 6.04 -6.28 -5.98
N TRP A 121 5.12 -6.72 -6.84
CA TRP A 121 3.69 -6.75 -6.57
C TRP A 121 3.28 -7.88 -5.59
N VAL A 122 4.08 -8.96 -5.48
CA VAL A 122 3.72 -10.18 -4.74
C VAL A 122 3.46 -9.91 -3.24
N PRO A 123 4.32 -9.19 -2.50
CA PRO A 123 4.08 -8.95 -1.07
C PRO A 123 2.79 -8.16 -0.81
N GLY A 124 2.47 -7.19 -1.66
CA GLY A 124 1.25 -6.39 -1.55
C GLY A 124 0.00 -7.19 -1.86
N MET A 125 0.01 -7.96 -2.96
CA MET A 125 -1.09 -8.84 -3.34
C MET A 125 -1.36 -9.94 -2.31
N LEU A 126 -0.32 -10.62 -1.83
CA LEU A 126 -0.46 -11.64 -0.79
C LEU A 126 -1.02 -11.06 0.51
N SER A 127 -0.60 -9.86 0.88
CA SER A 127 -1.11 -9.15 2.05
C SER A 127 -2.60 -8.85 1.93
N LEU A 128 -3.05 -8.37 0.76
CA LEU A 128 -4.47 -8.09 0.52
C LEU A 128 -5.31 -9.36 0.52
N ILE A 129 -4.86 -10.42 -0.15
CA ILE A 129 -5.61 -11.68 -0.26
C ILE A 129 -5.73 -12.38 1.09
N THR A 130 -4.69 -12.35 1.92
CA THR A 130 -4.67 -13.12 3.18
C THR A 130 -5.26 -12.34 4.35
N VAL A 131 -4.93 -11.05 4.47
CA VAL A 131 -5.24 -10.28 5.68
C VAL A 131 -6.59 -9.56 5.57
N VAL A 132 -7.00 -9.09 4.38
CA VAL A 132 -8.26 -8.37 4.23
C VAL A 132 -9.47 -9.25 4.57
N PRO A 133 -9.61 -10.49 4.05
CA PRO A 133 -10.74 -11.35 4.40
C PRO A 133 -10.79 -11.67 5.88
N TRP A 134 -9.63 -11.89 6.51
CA TRP A 134 -9.55 -12.19 7.94
C TRP A 134 -9.95 -11.00 8.80
N SER A 135 -9.54 -9.78 8.41
CA SER A 135 -9.96 -8.56 9.08
C SER A 135 -11.46 -8.29 8.95
N ALA A 136 -12.06 -8.58 7.79
CA ALA A 136 -13.49 -8.46 7.57
C ALA A 136 -14.27 -9.51 8.37
N ALA A 137 -13.81 -10.77 8.37
CA ALA A 137 -14.41 -11.85 9.15
C ALA A 137 -14.34 -11.60 10.67
N GLY A 138 -13.21 -11.07 11.15
CA GLY A 138 -13.07 -10.68 12.56
C GLY A 138 -13.97 -9.51 12.97
N ALA A 139 -14.23 -8.57 12.05
CA ALA A 139 -15.18 -7.48 12.27
C ALA A 139 -16.64 -7.95 12.27
N GLU A 140 -17.01 -8.92 11.42
CA GLU A 140 -18.35 -9.54 11.45
C GLU A 140 -18.58 -10.40 12.69
N ALA A 141 -17.55 -11.10 13.16
CA ALA A 141 -17.61 -11.86 14.42
C ALA A 141 -17.76 -10.95 15.65
N ALA A 142 -17.29 -9.72 15.58
CA ALA A 142 -17.57 -8.67 16.55
C ALA A 142 -18.95 -8.05 16.27
N GLY A 143 -20.02 -8.81 16.53
CA GLY A 143 -21.40 -8.42 16.31
C GLY A 143 -21.81 -7.07 16.95
N PRO A 144 -23.02 -6.55 16.64
CA PRO A 144 -23.47 -5.24 17.11
C PRO A 144 -23.34 -5.14 18.63
N GLY A 145 -22.56 -4.15 19.09
CA GLY A 145 -22.28 -3.94 20.50
C GLY A 145 -23.57 -3.77 21.32
N PRO A 146 -23.55 -4.15 22.61
CA PRO A 146 -24.75 -4.13 23.44
C PRO A 146 -25.36 -2.73 23.48
N VAL A 147 -26.60 -2.61 22.99
CA VAL A 147 -27.43 -1.42 23.14
C VAL A 147 -27.59 -1.18 24.63
N ARG A 148 -26.90 -0.17 25.19
CA ARG A 148 -27.10 0.22 26.60
C ARG A 148 -28.53 0.77 26.71
N PRO A 149 -29.44 0.14 27.47
CA PRO A 149 -30.74 0.73 27.69
C PRO A 149 -30.53 2.04 28.44
N ALA A 150 -31.08 3.14 27.90
CA ALA A 150 -31.16 4.39 28.60
C ALA A 150 -31.99 4.15 29.87
N VAL A 151 -31.33 4.21 31.03
CA VAL A 151 -32.01 4.29 32.31
C VAL A 151 -32.73 5.64 32.32
N VAL A 152 -34.01 5.61 31.97
CA VAL A 152 -34.94 6.72 32.24
C VAL A 152 -35.23 6.63 33.74
N GLY A 153 -34.62 7.56 34.49
CA GLY A 153 -34.92 7.75 35.90
C GLY A 153 -36.33 8.31 36.11
N PRO A 154 -36.91 8.09 37.31
CA PRO A 154 -38.31 8.37 37.64
C PRO A 154 -38.68 9.85 37.63
#